data_AF-A0A4D4LRE8-F1
#
_entry.id   AF-A0A4D4LRE8-F1
#
_cell.length_a   1.000
_cell.length_b   1.000
_cell.length_c   1.000
_cell.angle_alpha   90.00
_cell.angle_beta   90.00
_cell.angle_gamma   90.00
#
_symmetry.space_group_name_H-M   'P 1'
#
loop_
_entity.id
_entity.type
_entity.pdbx_description
1 polymer ?
#
loop_
_entity_poly.entity_id
_entity_poly.type
_entity_poly.pdbx_seq_one_letter_code
_entity_poly.pdbx_strand_id
1 'polypeptide(L)'
;MTRCRRAGCTLTRPAGSTAGPTGLPPAPRPAPPASRRLHGRPHRRPPAGFPPGTNEVRCHMSNPQAPGEAVRPGPGSTLRAGAMSMLPFLASAIPMGLAGGILGPANGLSGWATLGLAMAVNSGTAQFIGFALIAGHSGALTILLTTLILGLRMLIYSAILVPHVREVPQRWRVLLGFGLIDAVFFVAIERLKKGELTERKHLFFLGASGVMYVTWMLCTLVGMALGSAVPDLADLGLDFPMTAMFVAMLAGSLANWRVGAAIVTAGLTVVLGHGLPYNLGVVLATVVGATVGTVCEYLEKRRTPENSATETSEESSPDEGDPTSEDNTANDGKPPTEDKTAKADKVNEENVA
;
A
#
# COMPACT_ATOMS: atom_id res chain seq x y z
N MET A 1 -21.81 -33.89 -47.71
CA MET A 1 -21.41 -32.75 -48.57
C MET A 1 -19.89 -32.65 -48.56
N THR A 2 -19.27 -32.21 -49.67
CA THR A 2 -17.93 -32.70 -50.06
C THR A 2 -17.01 -31.57 -50.57
N ARG A 3 -15.73 -31.58 -50.14
CA ARG A 3 -14.48 -30.96 -50.68
C ARG A 3 -14.52 -29.74 -51.64
N CYS A 4 -13.68 -28.74 -51.35
CA CYS A 4 -12.49 -28.27 -52.15
C CYS A 4 -11.86 -27.02 -51.44
N ARG A 5 -10.53 -26.79 -51.27
CA ARG A 5 -9.34 -26.69 -52.17
C ARG A 5 -9.44 -25.58 -53.25
N ARG A 6 -8.39 -24.84 -53.66
CA ARG A 6 -7.07 -24.40 -53.11
C ARG A 6 -6.43 -23.42 -54.17
N ALA A 7 -5.31 -22.76 -53.83
CA ALA A 7 -4.42 -21.93 -54.70
C ALA A 7 -4.96 -20.53 -55.10
N GLY A 8 -4.15 -19.48 -55.31
CA GLY A 8 -2.70 -19.31 -55.12
C GLY A 8 -1.92 -19.03 -56.42
N CYS A 9 -1.38 -17.81 -56.58
CA CYS A 9 -0.32 -17.52 -57.56
C CYS A 9 0.44 -16.20 -57.25
N THR A 10 1.73 -16.18 -57.58
CA THR A 10 2.70 -15.07 -57.44
C THR A 10 3.04 -14.46 -58.81
N LEU A 11 3.58 -13.23 -58.87
CA LEU A 11 4.67 -12.73 -59.77
C LEU A 11 4.87 -11.21 -59.53
N THR A 12 6.00 -10.72 -59.00
CA THR A 12 7.25 -10.22 -59.65
C THR A 12 7.25 -8.76 -60.18
N ARG A 13 8.45 -8.21 -60.37
CA ARG A 13 8.83 -6.77 -60.34
C ARG A 13 9.74 -6.40 -61.54
N PRO A 14 9.80 -5.11 -61.94
CA PRO A 14 11.07 -4.43 -62.31
C PRO A 14 11.25 -3.11 -61.48
N ALA A 15 12.42 -2.54 -61.13
CA ALA A 15 13.66 -2.17 -61.83
C ALA A 15 13.43 -1.01 -62.86
N GLY A 16 14.00 0.21 -62.81
CA GLY A 16 14.78 0.98 -61.80
C GLY A 16 14.29 2.46 -61.78
N SER A 17 15.07 3.56 -61.72
CA SER A 17 16.50 3.82 -61.39
C SER A 17 16.78 5.34 -61.20
N THR A 18 17.84 5.70 -60.44
CA THR A 18 18.62 6.99 -60.44
C THR A 18 17.99 8.38 -60.13
N ALA A 19 18.83 9.22 -59.46
CA ALA A 19 18.85 10.69 -59.34
C ALA A 19 18.05 11.41 -58.22
N GLY A 20 18.76 12.22 -57.43
CA GLY A 20 18.27 13.44 -56.75
C GLY A 20 18.95 14.69 -57.38
N PRO A 21 19.07 15.87 -56.72
CA PRO A 21 18.65 16.23 -55.35
C PRO A 21 17.93 17.61 -55.25
N THR A 22 17.81 18.14 -54.02
CA THR A 22 17.66 19.57 -53.63
C THR A 22 16.42 20.40 -54.01
N GLY A 23 15.74 20.94 -52.98
CA GLY A 23 15.37 22.37 -52.94
C GLY A 23 13.88 22.74 -52.86
N LEU A 24 13.38 23.04 -51.65
CA LEU A 24 12.31 24.04 -51.43
C LEU A 24 12.29 24.52 -49.95
N PRO A 25 12.19 25.83 -49.66
CA PRO A 25 12.23 26.36 -48.28
C PRO A 25 10.87 26.35 -47.55
N PRO A 26 10.84 26.44 -46.20
CA PRO A 26 9.61 26.40 -45.40
C PRO A 26 8.86 27.74 -45.33
N ALA A 27 7.52 27.66 -45.20
CA ALA A 27 6.64 28.83 -45.08
C ALA A 27 6.58 29.43 -43.65
N PRO A 28 6.26 30.73 -43.48
CA PRO A 28 6.25 31.40 -42.17
C PRO A 28 4.99 31.10 -41.34
N ARG A 29 5.12 31.14 -40.01
CA ARG A 29 3.99 31.08 -39.05
C ARG A 29 3.47 32.50 -38.72
N PRO A 30 2.15 32.72 -38.60
CA PRO A 30 1.60 33.99 -38.14
C PRO A 30 1.72 34.17 -36.61
N ALA A 31 1.85 35.43 -36.17
CA ALA A 31 1.93 35.82 -34.76
C ALA A 31 0.53 36.19 -34.18
N PRO A 32 0.30 36.05 -32.87
CA PRO A 32 -0.96 36.45 -32.22
C PRO A 32 -1.03 37.97 -31.96
N PRO A 33 -2.23 38.59 -32.02
CA PRO A 33 -2.40 40.04 -31.88
C PRO A 33 -2.44 40.55 -30.42
N ALA A 34 -2.30 41.88 -30.30
CA ALA A 34 -1.96 42.59 -29.07
C ALA A 34 -3.12 42.84 -28.07
N SER A 35 -2.73 43.21 -26.85
CA SER A 35 -3.58 43.55 -25.71
C SER A 35 -4.45 44.79 -25.91
N ARG A 36 -5.69 44.77 -25.37
CA ARG A 36 -6.65 45.88 -25.49
C ARG A 36 -6.90 46.59 -24.15
N ARG A 37 -6.60 47.89 -24.20
CA ARG A 37 -6.71 49.01 -23.23
C ARG A 37 -7.80 48.90 -22.15
N LEU A 38 -7.36 49.20 -20.91
CA LEU A 38 -7.89 50.20 -19.98
C LEU A 38 -9.31 50.77 -20.22
N HIS A 39 -10.17 50.66 -19.20
CA HIS A 39 -11.23 51.63 -18.91
C HIS A 39 -11.23 51.97 -17.41
N GLY A 40 -11.36 53.26 -17.09
CA GLY A 40 -11.21 53.76 -15.71
C GLY A 40 -12.47 53.64 -14.84
N ARG A 41 -12.29 53.84 -13.52
CA ARG A 41 -13.36 54.03 -12.55
C ARG A 41 -13.27 55.44 -11.95
N PRO A 42 -14.37 56.20 -11.83
CA PRO A 42 -14.36 57.51 -11.20
C PRO A 42 -14.40 57.41 -9.66
N HIS A 43 -13.87 58.44 -9.00
CA HIS A 43 -13.94 58.60 -7.55
C HIS A 43 -15.39 58.71 -7.02
N ARG A 44 -15.64 58.13 -5.85
CA ARG A 44 -16.69 58.61 -4.92
C ARG A 44 -16.07 58.96 -3.58
N ARG A 45 -16.46 60.13 -3.04
CA ARG A 45 -16.13 60.57 -1.67
C ARG A 45 -17.05 59.86 -0.66
N PRO A 46 -16.61 59.60 0.58
CA PRO A 46 -17.51 59.26 1.68
C PRO A 46 -18.14 60.53 2.28
N PRO A 47 -19.42 60.51 2.67
CA PRO A 47 -19.97 61.48 3.62
C PRO A 47 -19.68 61.05 5.06
N ALA A 48 -19.51 62.02 5.96
CA ALA A 48 -19.42 61.78 7.40
C ALA A 48 -20.81 61.68 8.04
N GLY A 49 -20.97 60.85 9.08
CA GLY A 49 -22.21 60.74 9.84
C GLY A 49 -22.32 59.49 10.74
N PHE A 50 -22.02 59.67 12.02
CA PHE A 50 -22.46 58.87 13.18
C PHE A 50 -23.14 59.89 14.15
N PRO A 51 -23.93 59.50 15.18
CA PRO A 51 -24.34 58.17 15.67
C PRO A 51 -25.90 58.14 15.86
N PRO A 52 -26.55 57.37 16.77
CA PRO A 52 -26.12 56.19 17.54
C PRO A 52 -27.08 54.97 17.47
N GLY A 53 -26.54 53.80 17.85
CA GLY A 53 -27.24 52.88 18.77
C GLY A 53 -28.40 52.01 18.25
N THR A 54 -28.06 50.94 17.51
CA THR A 54 -28.77 49.64 17.65
C THR A 54 -27.75 48.51 17.68
N ASN A 55 -27.89 47.59 18.64
CA ASN A 55 -27.10 46.35 18.70
C ASN A 55 -27.65 45.34 17.69
N GLU A 56 -27.44 45.56 16.39
CA GLU A 56 -27.51 44.46 15.43
C GLU A 56 -26.30 43.54 15.67
N VAL A 57 -26.54 42.40 16.32
CA VAL A 57 -25.62 41.26 16.28
C VAL A 57 -25.62 40.74 14.84
N ARG A 58 -24.78 41.35 14.01
CA ARG A 58 -24.53 40.87 12.66
C ARG A 58 -23.77 39.55 12.77
N CYS A 59 -24.53 38.46 12.80
CA CYS A 59 -24.01 37.13 12.55
C CYS A 59 -23.31 37.17 11.19
N HIS A 60 -21.98 37.31 11.22
CA HIS A 60 -21.15 36.95 10.10
C HIS A 60 -21.37 35.45 9.89
N MET A 61 -22.30 35.11 9.00
CA MET A 61 -22.24 33.85 8.28
C MET A 61 -20.89 33.86 7.57
N SER A 62 -19.91 33.21 8.21
CA SER A 62 -18.69 32.79 7.58
C SER A 62 -19.08 31.99 6.36
N ASN A 63 -18.91 32.61 5.19
CA ASN A 63 -19.03 31.97 3.89
C ASN A 63 -18.42 30.57 3.98
N PRO A 64 -19.18 29.48 3.74
CA PRO A 64 -18.62 28.13 3.71
C PRO A 64 -17.41 28.14 2.80
N GLN A 65 -16.24 27.89 3.38
CA GLN A 65 -14.98 28.06 2.68
C GLN A 65 -15.01 27.16 1.45
N ALA A 66 -15.00 27.76 0.25
CA ALA A 66 -14.82 27.03 -1.00
C ALA A 66 -13.63 26.08 -0.79
N PRO A 67 -13.78 24.77 -1.13
CA PRO A 67 -12.91 23.72 -0.63
C PRO A 67 -11.45 24.11 -0.82
N GLY A 68 -10.78 24.43 0.30
CA GLY A 68 -9.52 25.15 0.27
C GLY A 68 -8.52 24.39 -0.58
N GLU A 69 -7.93 25.06 -1.57
CA GLU A 69 -7.11 24.41 -2.59
C GLU A 69 -6.00 23.61 -1.91
N ALA A 70 -6.17 22.29 -1.89
CA ALA A 70 -5.37 21.42 -1.05
C ALA A 70 -3.91 21.55 -1.48
N VAL A 71 -3.08 22.08 -0.57
CA VAL A 71 -1.67 22.40 -0.85
C VAL A 71 -0.97 21.12 -1.29
N ARG A 72 -0.80 20.99 -2.62
CA ARG A 72 -0.30 19.76 -3.23
C ARG A 72 1.10 19.48 -2.70
N PRO A 73 1.37 18.32 -2.09
CA PRO A 73 2.68 18.03 -1.54
C PRO A 73 3.73 18.09 -2.66
N GLY A 74 4.81 18.82 -2.40
CA GLY A 74 5.95 18.89 -3.30
C GLY A 74 6.57 17.51 -3.54
N PRO A 75 7.24 17.28 -4.69
CA PRO A 75 7.82 15.97 -5.00
C PRO A 75 8.77 15.46 -3.91
N GLY A 76 9.55 16.35 -3.29
CA GLY A 76 10.45 16.00 -2.18
C GLY A 76 9.73 15.66 -0.87
N SER A 77 8.59 16.29 -0.55
CA SER A 77 7.85 15.97 0.69
C SER A 77 7.12 14.64 0.57
N THR A 78 6.55 14.31 -0.59
CA THR A 78 5.96 12.99 -0.86
C THR A 78 7.00 11.87 -0.73
N LEU A 79 8.20 12.06 -1.29
CA LEU A 79 9.30 11.08 -1.19
C LEU A 79 9.79 10.93 0.26
N ARG A 80 9.98 12.05 0.97
CA ARG A 80 10.35 12.04 2.39
C ARG A 80 9.28 11.37 3.26
N ALA A 81 7.99 11.57 2.98
CA ALA A 81 6.90 10.90 3.70
C ALA A 81 6.94 9.37 3.50
N GLY A 82 7.29 8.91 2.29
CA GLY A 82 7.54 7.49 2.00
C GLY A 82 8.68 6.93 2.85
N ALA A 83 9.83 7.59 2.83
CA ALA A 83 11.00 7.17 3.60
C ALA A 83 10.75 7.18 5.13
N MET A 84 10.11 8.23 5.65
CA MET A 84 9.78 8.35 7.08
C MET A 84 8.77 7.30 7.55
N SER A 85 7.90 6.82 6.66
CA SER A 85 6.95 5.75 6.98
C SER A 85 7.61 4.37 7.14
N MET A 86 8.85 4.20 6.67
CA MET A 86 9.60 2.95 6.79
C MET A 86 10.45 2.85 8.07
N LEU A 87 10.66 3.95 8.81
CA LEU A 87 11.48 3.98 10.03
C LEU A 87 11.18 2.84 11.03
N PRO A 88 9.93 2.50 11.40
CA PRO A 88 9.67 1.39 12.32
C PRO A 88 10.09 0.03 11.74
N PHE A 89 10.02 -0.15 10.42
CA PHE A 89 10.49 -1.37 9.75
C PHE A 89 12.02 -1.44 9.64
N LEU A 90 12.73 -0.30 9.62
CA LEU A 90 14.20 -0.30 9.63
C LEU A 90 14.76 -0.92 10.93
N ALA A 91 14.05 -0.78 12.05
CA ALA A 91 14.46 -1.37 13.33
C ALA A 91 14.54 -2.91 13.27
N SER A 92 13.69 -3.58 12.48
CA SER A 92 13.82 -5.02 12.21
C SER A 92 14.73 -5.32 11.02
N ALA A 93 14.76 -4.46 10.00
CA ALA A 93 15.58 -4.67 8.81
C ALA A 93 17.10 -4.60 9.08
N ILE A 94 17.56 -3.74 9.98
CA ILE A 94 18.98 -3.59 10.31
C ILE A 94 19.61 -4.90 10.83
N PRO A 95 19.10 -5.55 11.91
CA PRO A 95 19.68 -6.80 12.40
C PRO A 95 19.59 -7.94 11.38
N MET A 96 18.50 -8.03 10.60
CA MET A 96 18.40 -9.03 9.52
C MET A 96 19.39 -8.77 8.37
N GLY A 97 19.61 -7.51 7.98
CA GLY A 97 20.58 -7.16 6.94
C GLY A 97 22.01 -7.45 7.36
N LEU A 98 22.36 -7.18 8.63
CA LEU A 98 23.63 -7.55 9.25
C LEU A 98 23.82 -9.07 9.25
N ALA A 99 22.82 -9.81 9.75
CA ALA A 99 22.82 -11.27 9.76
C ALA A 99 23.01 -11.87 8.36
N GLY A 100 22.29 -11.37 7.35
CA GLY A 100 22.44 -11.84 5.96
C GLY A 100 23.84 -11.57 5.39
N GLY A 101 24.47 -10.47 5.78
CA GLY A 101 25.86 -10.15 5.43
C GLY A 101 26.89 -11.09 6.06
N ILE A 102 26.65 -11.55 7.29
CA ILE A 102 27.52 -12.52 7.99
C ILE A 102 27.29 -13.94 7.47
N LEU A 103 26.02 -14.32 7.31
CA LEU A 103 25.61 -15.67 6.90
C LEU A 103 25.99 -16.01 5.46
N GLY A 104 25.94 -15.06 4.51
CA GLY A 104 26.29 -15.32 3.11
C GLY A 104 27.68 -15.95 2.95
N PRO A 105 28.76 -15.31 3.41
CA PRO A 105 30.10 -15.88 3.42
C PRO A 105 30.23 -17.15 4.26
N ALA A 106 29.58 -17.23 5.43
CA ALA A 106 29.60 -18.43 6.28
C ALA A 106 28.97 -19.66 5.60
N ASN A 107 27.98 -19.46 4.73
CA ASN A 107 27.34 -20.51 3.93
C ASN A 107 28.08 -20.79 2.59
N GLY A 108 29.34 -20.34 2.46
CA GLY A 108 30.22 -20.66 1.33
C GLY A 108 30.07 -19.76 0.08
N LEU A 109 29.28 -18.68 0.13
CA LEU A 109 29.24 -17.72 -0.96
C LEU A 109 30.46 -16.79 -0.91
N SER A 110 30.95 -16.34 -2.06
CA SER A 110 31.90 -15.22 -2.06
C SER A 110 31.22 -13.92 -1.59
N GLY A 111 31.98 -12.99 -1.02
CA GLY A 111 31.43 -11.69 -0.61
C GLY A 111 30.75 -10.94 -1.76
N TRP A 112 31.33 -11.00 -2.96
CA TRP A 112 30.75 -10.43 -4.18
C TRP A 112 29.46 -11.14 -4.61
N ALA A 113 29.37 -12.47 -4.46
CA ALA A 113 28.14 -13.21 -4.71
C ALA A 113 27.05 -12.89 -3.68
N THR A 114 27.41 -12.73 -2.40
CA THR A 114 26.49 -12.32 -1.33
C THR A 114 25.91 -10.94 -1.61
N LEU A 115 26.77 -9.95 -1.91
CA LEU A 115 26.33 -8.59 -2.24
C LEU A 115 25.52 -8.55 -3.54
N GLY A 116 25.95 -9.30 -4.58
CA GLY A 116 25.23 -9.41 -5.84
C GLY A 116 23.84 -10.03 -5.68
N LEU A 117 23.70 -11.06 -4.85
CA LEU A 117 22.41 -11.65 -4.49
C LEU A 117 21.55 -10.65 -3.73
N ALA A 118 22.12 -9.92 -2.77
CA ALA A 118 21.41 -8.90 -2.01
C ALA A 118 20.88 -7.77 -2.90
N MET A 119 21.67 -7.32 -3.89
CA MET A 119 21.27 -6.31 -4.87
C MET A 119 20.24 -6.82 -5.88
N ALA A 120 20.37 -8.06 -6.36
CA ALA A 120 19.49 -8.61 -7.39
C ALA A 120 18.14 -9.09 -6.82
N VAL A 121 18.14 -9.68 -5.62
CA VAL A 121 16.98 -10.27 -4.96
C VAL A 121 16.56 -9.36 -3.81
N ASN A 122 15.70 -8.38 -4.10
CA ASN A 122 15.09 -7.49 -3.10
C ASN A 122 14.03 -8.22 -2.24
N SER A 123 14.43 -9.30 -1.55
CA SER A 123 13.57 -10.13 -0.71
C SER A 123 14.42 -10.88 0.32
N GLY A 124 14.43 -10.40 1.57
CA GLY A 124 15.21 -11.01 2.65
C GLY A 124 14.89 -12.50 2.87
N THR A 125 13.61 -12.88 2.81
CA THR A 125 13.19 -14.29 2.89
C THR A 125 13.82 -15.17 1.82
N ALA A 126 13.94 -14.66 0.59
CA ALA A 126 14.52 -15.43 -0.51
C ALA A 126 16.05 -15.51 -0.40
N GLN A 127 16.71 -14.47 0.12
CA GLN A 127 18.15 -14.48 0.40
C GLN A 127 18.52 -15.54 1.44
N PHE A 128 17.88 -15.53 2.62
CA PHE A 128 18.20 -16.45 3.72
C PHE A 128 17.92 -17.92 3.38
N ILE A 129 16.79 -18.20 2.73
CA ILE A 129 16.48 -19.56 2.25
C ILE A 129 17.40 -19.96 1.10
N GLY A 130 17.85 -19.01 0.28
CA GLY A 130 18.93 -19.20 -0.68
C GLY A 130 20.23 -19.65 0.01
N PHE A 131 20.67 -18.96 1.07
CA PHE A 131 21.87 -19.35 1.84
C PHE A 131 21.74 -20.77 2.41
N ALA A 132 20.64 -21.09 3.07
CA ALA A 132 20.39 -22.41 3.64
C ALA A 132 20.39 -23.54 2.58
N LEU A 133 19.76 -23.31 1.42
CA LEU A 133 19.75 -24.29 0.33
C LEU A 133 21.12 -24.44 -0.36
N ILE A 134 21.91 -23.36 -0.45
CA ILE A 134 23.28 -23.38 -0.99
C ILE A 134 24.21 -24.17 -0.06
N ALA A 135 24.17 -23.92 1.26
CA ALA A 135 24.92 -24.72 2.24
C ALA A 135 24.47 -26.18 2.29
N GLY A 136 23.17 -26.43 2.08
CA GLY A 136 22.62 -27.77 1.86
C GLY A 136 22.96 -28.40 0.50
N HIS A 137 23.85 -27.79 -0.30
CA HIS A 137 24.29 -28.26 -1.62
C HIS A 137 23.13 -28.56 -2.60
N SER A 138 22.03 -27.83 -2.48
CA SER A 138 20.84 -28.03 -3.32
C SER A 138 21.07 -27.59 -4.76
N GLY A 139 20.49 -28.33 -5.71
CA GLY A 139 20.55 -27.96 -7.13
C GLY A 139 19.91 -26.60 -7.42
N ALA A 140 20.49 -25.85 -8.37
CA ALA A 140 20.05 -24.50 -8.72
C ALA A 140 18.55 -24.42 -9.11
N LEU A 141 18.01 -25.47 -9.74
CA LEU A 141 16.57 -25.56 -10.06
C LEU A 141 15.70 -25.59 -8.80
N THR A 142 16.12 -26.32 -7.76
CA THR A 142 15.42 -26.36 -6.48
C THR A 142 15.43 -24.99 -5.81
N ILE A 143 16.58 -24.32 -5.78
CA ILE A 143 16.70 -22.96 -5.21
C ILE A 143 15.77 -22.00 -5.94
N LEU A 144 15.75 -22.03 -7.28
CA LEU A 144 14.87 -21.20 -8.11
C LEU A 144 13.39 -21.50 -7.84
N LEU A 145 12.98 -22.77 -7.79
CA LEU A 145 11.59 -23.15 -7.55
C LEU A 145 11.13 -22.78 -6.13
N THR A 146 11.93 -23.05 -5.09
CA THR A 146 11.59 -22.71 -3.70
C THR A 146 11.48 -21.19 -3.52
N THR A 147 12.45 -20.42 -4.04
CA THR A 147 12.40 -18.95 -3.95
C THR A 147 11.26 -18.35 -4.78
N LEU A 148 10.92 -18.92 -5.95
CA LEU A 148 9.77 -18.53 -6.74
C LEU A 148 8.44 -18.79 -6.00
N ILE A 149 8.26 -19.99 -5.44
CA ILE A 149 7.07 -20.36 -4.66
C ILE A 149 6.88 -19.43 -3.47
N LEU A 150 7.93 -19.14 -2.71
CA LEU A 150 7.85 -18.16 -1.61
C LEU A 150 7.67 -16.72 -2.10
N GLY A 151 8.11 -16.42 -3.32
CA GLY A 151 7.91 -15.14 -4.00
C GLY A 151 6.47 -14.89 -4.45
N LEU A 152 5.60 -15.91 -4.57
CA LEU A 152 4.20 -15.73 -5.00
C LEU A 152 3.41 -14.74 -4.12
N ARG A 153 3.76 -14.58 -2.84
CA ARG A 153 3.15 -13.55 -1.98
C ARG A 153 3.33 -12.13 -2.53
N MET A 154 4.47 -11.83 -3.15
CA MET A 154 4.74 -10.54 -3.81
C MET A 154 3.93 -10.37 -5.10
N LEU A 155 3.60 -11.47 -5.79
CA LEU A 155 2.68 -11.45 -6.93
C LEU A 155 1.25 -11.11 -6.50
N ILE A 156 0.78 -11.66 -5.36
CA ILE A 156 -0.52 -11.34 -4.77
C ILE A 156 -0.57 -9.85 -4.36
N TYR A 157 0.44 -9.34 -3.66
CA TYR A 157 0.54 -7.92 -3.33
C TYR A 157 0.55 -7.03 -4.58
N SER A 158 1.28 -7.42 -5.61
CA SER A 158 1.29 -6.72 -6.91
C SER A 158 -0.11 -6.65 -7.51
N ALA A 159 -0.85 -7.76 -7.53
CA ALA A 159 -2.22 -7.82 -8.06
C ALA A 159 -3.19 -6.90 -7.28
N ILE A 160 -3.11 -6.87 -5.95
CA ILE A 160 -3.90 -5.96 -5.09
C ILE A 160 -3.55 -4.48 -5.37
N LEU A 161 -2.29 -4.20 -5.70
CA LEU A 161 -1.80 -2.84 -5.90
C LEU A 161 -2.05 -2.30 -7.32
N VAL A 162 -2.12 -3.17 -8.34
CA VAL A 162 -2.31 -2.80 -9.76
C VAL A 162 -3.45 -1.79 -10.00
N PRO A 163 -4.67 -1.95 -9.44
CA PRO A 163 -5.76 -0.97 -9.62
C PRO A 163 -5.37 0.45 -9.19
N HIS A 164 -4.60 0.56 -8.11
CA HIS A 164 -4.21 1.83 -7.49
C HIS A 164 -3.09 2.58 -8.23
N VAL A 165 -2.29 1.86 -9.03
CA VAL A 165 -1.11 2.37 -9.74
C VAL A 165 -1.19 2.23 -11.27
N ARG A 166 -2.36 1.86 -11.83
CA ARG A 166 -2.55 1.66 -13.28
C ARG A 166 -2.21 2.89 -14.12
N GLU A 167 -2.47 4.08 -13.59
CA GLU A 167 -2.20 5.40 -14.19
C GLU A 167 -0.71 5.76 -14.26
N VAL A 168 0.15 5.03 -13.52
CA VAL A 168 1.57 5.32 -13.41
C VAL A 168 2.32 4.84 -14.67
N PRO A 169 3.26 5.64 -15.25
CA PRO A 169 4.03 5.23 -16.43
C PRO A 169 4.77 3.90 -16.24
N GLN A 170 4.90 3.10 -17.31
CA GLN A 170 5.45 1.73 -17.23
C GLN A 170 6.86 1.67 -16.61
N ARG A 171 7.74 2.63 -16.93
CA ARG A 171 9.09 2.74 -16.33
C ARG A 171 9.06 2.80 -14.80
N TRP A 172 8.07 3.51 -14.24
CA TRP A 172 7.86 3.59 -12.81
C TRP A 172 7.27 2.29 -12.29
N ARG A 173 6.26 1.70 -12.96
CA ARG A 173 5.69 0.40 -12.55
C ARG A 173 6.72 -0.73 -12.45
N VAL A 174 7.74 -0.77 -13.32
CA VAL A 174 8.85 -1.74 -13.21
C VAL A 174 9.69 -1.49 -11.94
N LEU A 175 10.08 -0.24 -11.69
CA LEU A 175 10.87 0.12 -10.50
C LEU A 175 10.08 -0.10 -9.19
N LEU A 176 8.77 0.17 -9.20
CA LEU A 176 7.84 -0.11 -8.11
C LEU A 176 7.71 -1.61 -7.85
N GLY A 177 7.65 -2.43 -8.89
CA GLY A 177 7.62 -3.90 -8.77
C GLY A 177 8.90 -4.47 -8.20
N PHE A 178 10.07 -3.96 -8.62
CA PHE A 178 11.36 -4.34 -8.03
C PHE A 178 11.44 -3.93 -6.55
N GLY A 179 10.98 -2.72 -6.22
CA GLY A 179 10.94 -2.19 -4.85
C GLY A 179 9.86 -2.79 -3.94
N LEU A 180 9.01 -3.70 -4.44
CA LEU A 180 7.86 -4.21 -3.69
C LEU A 180 8.27 -5.33 -2.72
N ILE A 181 8.09 -5.05 -1.43
CA ILE A 181 8.27 -5.98 -0.32
C ILE A 181 7.10 -5.85 0.66
N ASP A 182 7.01 -6.76 1.63
CA ASP A 182 5.96 -6.80 2.67
C ASP A 182 5.68 -5.43 3.30
N ALA A 183 6.72 -4.82 3.90
CA ALA A 183 6.63 -3.54 4.59
C ALA A 183 6.12 -2.41 3.69
N VAL A 184 6.64 -2.33 2.45
CA VAL A 184 6.25 -1.33 1.46
C VAL A 184 4.80 -1.52 1.03
N PHE A 185 4.35 -2.77 0.85
CA PHE A 185 2.96 -3.08 0.56
C PHE A 185 2.03 -2.65 1.72
N PHE A 186 2.32 -3.04 2.96
CA PHE A 186 1.47 -2.74 4.12
C PHE A 186 1.28 -1.23 4.33
N VAL A 187 2.38 -0.47 4.35
CA VAL A 187 2.31 1.00 4.52
C VAL A 187 1.59 1.68 3.35
N ALA A 188 1.82 1.21 2.12
CA ALA A 188 1.20 1.82 0.96
C ALA A 188 -0.31 1.52 0.86
N ILE A 189 -0.74 0.27 1.12
CA ILE A 189 -2.14 -0.10 1.02
C ILE A 189 -2.98 0.56 2.12
N GLU A 190 -2.42 0.76 3.31
CA GLU A 190 -3.08 1.50 4.39
C GLU A 190 -3.35 2.96 3.99
N ARG A 191 -2.32 3.67 3.51
CA ARG A 191 -2.46 5.08 3.08
C ARG A 191 -3.32 5.25 1.82
N LEU A 192 -3.28 4.27 0.91
CA LEU A 192 -4.19 4.23 -0.25
C LEU A 192 -5.65 4.09 0.19
N LYS A 193 -5.94 3.20 1.15
CA LYS A 193 -7.29 3.02 1.72
C LYS A 193 -7.80 4.27 2.45
N LYS A 194 -6.91 5.02 3.11
CA LYS A 194 -7.25 6.29 3.77
C LYS A 194 -7.40 7.48 2.82
N GLY A 195 -7.17 7.31 1.52
CA GLY A 195 -7.22 8.40 0.53
C GLY A 195 -6.07 9.41 0.65
N GLU A 196 -5.03 9.12 1.45
CA GLU A 196 -3.87 10.02 1.65
C GLU A 196 -2.93 10.06 0.44
N LEU A 197 -2.97 9.05 -0.43
CA LEU A 197 -2.10 8.87 -1.59
C LEU A 197 -2.85 9.08 -2.92
N THR A 198 -3.32 10.30 -3.14
CA THR A 198 -4.04 10.68 -4.38
C THR A 198 -3.06 11.03 -5.51
N GLU A 199 -2.16 11.98 -5.28
CA GLU A 199 -1.15 12.41 -6.26
C GLU A 199 0.24 11.83 -5.98
N ARG A 200 1.10 11.84 -7.01
CA ARG A 200 2.55 11.52 -6.90
C ARG A 200 2.88 10.17 -6.23
N LYS A 201 1.92 9.23 -6.18
CA LYS A 201 2.03 7.88 -5.58
C LYS A 201 3.42 7.24 -5.78
N HIS A 202 3.91 7.24 -7.02
CA HIS A 202 5.21 6.66 -7.39
C HIS A 202 6.42 7.24 -6.61
N LEU A 203 6.40 8.51 -6.20
CA LEU A 203 7.47 9.11 -5.38
C LEU A 203 7.40 8.66 -3.92
N PHE A 204 6.19 8.46 -3.37
CA PHE A 204 6.02 7.91 -2.03
C PHE A 204 6.60 6.49 -1.97
N PHE A 205 6.20 5.62 -2.90
CA PHE A 205 6.75 4.29 -3.02
C PHE A 205 8.27 4.29 -3.23
N LEU A 206 8.80 5.15 -4.10
CA LEU A 206 10.25 5.26 -4.31
C LEU A 206 11.00 5.63 -3.03
N GLY A 207 10.46 6.56 -2.23
CA GLY A 207 11.04 6.92 -0.93
C GLY A 207 11.01 5.75 0.05
N ALA A 208 9.90 5.01 0.10
CA ALA A 208 9.73 3.84 0.96
C ALA A 208 10.65 2.67 0.56
N SER A 209 10.61 2.22 -0.70
CA SER A 209 11.46 1.13 -1.17
C SER A 209 12.94 1.53 -1.19
N GLY A 210 13.24 2.79 -1.54
CA GLY A 210 14.60 3.32 -1.64
C GLY A 210 15.32 3.36 -0.30
N VAL A 211 14.69 3.87 0.77
CA VAL A 211 15.33 3.87 2.10
C VAL A 211 15.57 2.45 2.60
N MET A 212 14.60 1.55 2.42
CA MET A 212 14.73 0.16 2.85
C MET A 212 15.85 -0.56 2.10
N TYR A 213 15.90 -0.42 0.76
CA TYR A 213 16.92 -1.05 -0.08
C TYR A 213 18.32 -0.55 0.27
N VAL A 214 18.51 0.77 0.44
CA VAL A 214 19.80 1.36 0.82
C VAL A 214 20.22 0.91 2.22
N THR A 215 19.32 0.93 3.21
CA THR A 215 19.62 0.41 4.55
C THR A 215 19.97 -1.07 4.52
N TRP A 216 19.24 -1.91 3.76
CA TRP A 216 19.56 -3.33 3.62
C TRP A 216 20.97 -3.52 3.03
N MET A 217 21.32 -2.83 1.93
CA MET A 217 22.66 -2.92 1.34
C MET A 217 23.76 -2.51 2.31
N LEU A 218 23.58 -1.39 3.03
CA LEU A 218 24.56 -0.92 4.01
C LEU A 218 24.72 -1.91 5.16
N CYS A 219 23.62 -2.46 5.68
CA CYS A 219 23.66 -3.50 6.72
C CYS A 219 24.30 -4.80 6.22
N THR A 220 24.05 -5.24 4.98
CA THR A 220 24.73 -6.39 4.39
C THR A 220 26.23 -6.17 4.27
N LEU A 221 26.67 -4.99 3.81
CA LEU A 221 28.10 -4.64 3.73
C LEU A 221 28.78 -4.61 5.11
N VAL A 222 28.14 -3.99 6.11
CA VAL A 222 28.65 -3.96 7.49
C VAL A 222 28.66 -5.37 8.10
N GLY A 223 27.63 -6.19 7.82
CA GLY A 223 27.57 -7.58 8.24
C GLY A 223 28.71 -8.41 7.65
N MET A 224 28.97 -8.30 6.34
CA MET A 224 30.11 -8.96 5.69
C MET A 224 31.45 -8.56 6.31
N ALA A 225 31.63 -7.27 6.62
CA ALA A 225 32.85 -6.79 7.29
C ALA A 225 32.99 -7.36 8.71
N LEU A 226 31.91 -7.35 9.50
CA LEU A 226 31.89 -7.91 10.86
C LEU A 226 32.15 -9.42 10.87
N GLY A 227 31.51 -10.18 9.98
CA GLY A 227 31.72 -11.62 9.84
C GLY A 227 33.14 -12.00 9.39
N SER A 228 33.85 -11.09 8.71
CA SER A 228 35.28 -11.27 8.39
C SER A 228 36.22 -10.88 9.53
N ALA A 229 35.76 -10.06 10.48
CA ALA A 229 36.57 -9.53 11.58
C ALA A 229 36.43 -10.34 12.88
N VAL A 230 35.28 -11.01 13.08
CA VAL A 230 34.98 -11.81 14.26
C VAL A 230 34.65 -13.24 13.83
N PRO A 231 35.57 -14.21 14.02
CA PRO A 231 35.26 -15.63 13.89
C PRO A 231 34.07 -16.05 14.77
N ASP A 232 33.39 -17.12 14.39
CA ASP A 232 32.28 -17.74 15.14
C ASP A 232 31.03 -16.85 15.34
N LEU A 233 31.01 -15.63 14.79
CA LEU A 233 29.88 -14.70 14.88
C LEU A 233 28.59 -15.27 14.24
N ALA A 234 28.74 -16.18 13.27
CA ALA A 234 27.62 -16.88 12.62
C ALA A 234 26.86 -17.82 13.57
N ASP A 235 27.54 -18.39 14.56
CA ASP A 235 26.97 -19.39 15.48
C ASP A 235 26.12 -18.78 16.60
N LEU A 236 26.05 -17.44 16.68
CA LEU A 236 25.24 -16.69 17.64
C LEU A 236 23.72 -16.70 17.33
N GLY A 237 23.25 -17.58 16.44
CA GLY A 237 21.83 -17.65 16.05
C GLY A 237 21.38 -16.42 15.26
N LEU A 238 22.17 -16.00 14.27
CA LEU A 238 21.89 -14.81 13.46
C LEU A 238 20.64 -14.92 12.58
N ASP A 239 20.06 -16.11 12.45
CA ASP A 239 18.77 -16.37 11.82
C ASP A 239 17.57 -16.01 12.72
N PHE A 240 17.76 -15.97 14.05
CA PHE A 240 16.70 -15.64 15.02
C PHE A 240 15.94 -14.33 14.74
N PRO A 241 16.56 -13.20 14.33
CA PRO A 241 15.83 -11.96 14.03
C PRO A 241 14.77 -12.13 12.93
N MET A 242 15.01 -13.00 11.94
CA MET A 242 14.00 -13.31 10.91
C MET A 242 12.82 -14.08 11.51
N THR A 243 13.11 -15.13 12.29
CA THR A 243 12.09 -15.92 12.99
C THR A 243 11.26 -15.04 13.93
N ALA A 244 11.90 -14.18 14.72
CA ALA A 244 11.26 -13.25 15.64
C ALA A 244 10.35 -12.25 14.90
N MET A 245 10.78 -11.70 13.75
CA MET A 245 9.94 -10.83 12.93
C MET A 245 8.68 -11.56 12.43
N PHE A 246 8.82 -12.79 11.93
CA PHE A 246 7.66 -13.56 11.47
C PHE A 246 6.70 -13.88 12.60
N VAL A 247 7.20 -14.30 13.77
CA VAL A 247 6.37 -14.55 14.96
C VAL A 247 5.65 -13.27 15.43
N ALA A 248 6.32 -12.10 15.43
CA ALA A 248 5.68 -10.83 15.79
C ALA A 248 4.58 -10.41 14.80
N MET A 249 4.83 -10.56 13.49
CA MET A 249 3.82 -10.29 12.45
C MET A 249 2.63 -11.27 12.53
N LEU A 250 2.91 -12.53 12.89
CA LEU A 250 1.90 -13.57 13.11
C LEU A 250 1.04 -13.24 14.33
N ALA A 251 1.65 -12.82 15.44
CA ALA A 251 0.97 -12.41 16.67
C ALA A 251 0.00 -11.24 16.42
N GLY A 252 0.41 -10.22 15.66
CA GLY A 252 -0.48 -9.13 15.25
C GLY A 252 -1.64 -9.57 14.34
N SER A 253 -1.52 -10.72 13.68
CA SER A 253 -2.54 -11.27 12.77
C SER A 253 -3.54 -12.20 13.46
N LEU A 254 -3.25 -12.68 14.68
CA LEU A 254 -4.05 -13.67 15.43
C LEU A 254 -5.39 -13.15 15.98
N ALA A 255 -5.69 -11.85 15.82
CA ALA A 255 -6.97 -11.26 16.24
C ALA A 255 -8.22 -11.88 15.58
N ASN A 256 -8.04 -12.70 14.53
CA ASN A 256 -9.12 -13.37 13.81
C ASN A 256 -9.01 -14.90 13.97
N TRP A 257 -10.06 -15.55 14.47
CA TRP A 257 -10.13 -17.02 14.59
C TRP A 257 -9.85 -17.74 13.25
N ARG A 258 -10.32 -17.17 12.14
CA ARG A 258 -10.05 -17.59 10.74
C ARG A 258 -8.55 -17.70 10.45
N VAL A 259 -7.80 -16.69 10.85
CA VAL A 259 -6.35 -16.60 10.65
C VAL A 259 -5.65 -17.58 11.58
N GLY A 260 -6.11 -17.73 12.82
CA GLY A 260 -5.68 -18.80 13.73
C GLY A 260 -5.82 -20.20 13.12
N ALA A 261 -6.97 -20.53 12.51
CA ALA A 261 -7.19 -21.83 11.86
C ALA A 261 -6.23 -22.08 10.68
N ALA A 262 -5.99 -21.07 9.84
CA ALA A 262 -5.01 -21.13 8.75
C ALA A 262 -3.57 -21.34 9.27
N ILE A 263 -3.21 -20.66 10.37
CA ILE A 263 -1.89 -20.77 11.00
C ILE A 263 -1.67 -22.16 11.61
N VAL A 264 -2.64 -22.68 12.37
CA VAL A 264 -2.54 -24.00 13.01
C VAL A 264 -2.42 -25.11 11.98
N THR A 265 -3.22 -25.04 10.90
CA THR A 265 -3.16 -26.04 9.81
C THR A 265 -1.88 -25.95 9.00
N ALA A 266 -1.38 -24.74 8.69
CA ALA A 266 -0.06 -24.57 8.07
C ALA A 266 1.07 -25.10 8.96
N GLY A 267 1.09 -24.74 10.24
CA GLY A 267 2.10 -25.18 11.21
C GLY A 267 2.12 -26.70 11.36
N LEU A 268 0.96 -27.34 11.52
CA LEU A 268 0.85 -28.79 11.57
C LEU A 268 1.35 -29.45 10.27
N THR A 269 1.07 -28.85 9.12
CA THR A 269 1.55 -29.33 7.81
C THR A 269 3.08 -29.24 7.69
N VAL A 270 3.72 -28.19 8.22
CA VAL A 270 5.20 -28.11 8.29
C VAL A 270 5.76 -29.22 9.19
N VAL A 271 5.20 -29.41 10.38
CA VAL A 271 5.68 -30.40 11.36
C VAL A 271 5.58 -31.82 10.82
N LEU A 272 4.43 -32.19 10.23
CA LEU A 272 4.24 -33.49 9.57
C LEU A 272 5.11 -33.60 8.30
N GLY A 273 5.37 -32.48 7.62
CA GLY A 273 6.17 -32.40 6.41
C GLY A 273 7.68 -32.26 6.61
N HIS A 274 8.18 -32.24 7.86
CA HIS A 274 9.58 -31.95 8.19
C HIS A 274 10.57 -32.97 7.57
N GLY A 275 10.13 -34.21 7.35
CA GLY A 275 10.95 -35.25 6.72
C GLY A 275 11.04 -35.18 5.19
N LEU A 276 10.33 -34.28 4.52
CA LEU A 276 10.40 -34.18 3.05
C LEU A 276 11.65 -33.40 2.60
N PRO A 277 12.32 -33.84 1.52
CA PRO A 277 13.46 -33.12 0.97
C PRO A 277 13.06 -31.73 0.45
N TYR A 278 14.07 -30.86 0.30
CA TYR A 278 13.94 -29.55 -0.35
C TYR A 278 12.94 -28.57 0.28
N ASN A 279 12.63 -28.72 1.57
CA ASN A 279 11.63 -27.92 2.30
C ASN A 279 10.21 -28.01 1.68
N LEU A 280 9.87 -29.13 1.05
CA LEU A 280 8.52 -29.39 0.52
C LEU A 280 7.42 -29.26 1.59
N GLY A 281 7.71 -29.55 2.87
CA GLY A 281 6.79 -29.29 3.98
C GLY A 281 6.35 -27.82 4.09
N VAL A 282 7.23 -26.87 3.80
CA VAL A 282 6.91 -25.42 3.77
C VAL A 282 6.01 -25.09 2.58
N VAL A 283 6.27 -25.68 1.41
CA VAL A 283 5.43 -25.50 0.21
C VAL A 283 4.02 -26.05 0.45
N LEU A 284 3.90 -27.26 1.00
CA LEU A 284 2.62 -27.86 1.35
C LEU A 284 1.87 -27.02 2.39
N ALA A 285 2.57 -26.52 3.41
CA ALA A 285 1.98 -25.68 4.43
C ALA A 285 1.44 -24.34 3.91
N THR A 286 2.11 -23.69 2.95
CA THR A 286 1.57 -22.46 2.36
C THR A 286 0.30 -22.73 1.54
N VAL A 287 0.26 -23.83 0.79
CA VAL A 287 -0.93 -24.24 0.03
C VAL A 287 -2.09 -24.59 0.97
N VAL A 288 -1.86 -25.49 1.95
CA VAL A 288 -2.88 -25.90 2.93
C VAL A 288 -3.39 -24.71 3.74
N GLY A 289 -2.50 -23.88 4.28
CA GLY A 289 -2.88 -22.70 5.06
C GLY A 289 -3.69 -21.69 4.25
N ALA A 290 -3.31 -21.41 3.00
CA ALA A 290 -4.07 -20.52 2.12
C ALA A 290 -5.46 -21.10 1.75
N THR A 291 -5.54 -22.41 1.47
CA THR A 291 -6.82 -23.09 1.22
C THR A 291 -7.73 -23.06 2.45
N VAL A 292 -7.21 -23.39 3.64
CA VAL A 292 -8.00 -23.35 4.90
C VAL A 292 -8.45 -21.92 5.20
N GLY A 293 -7.57 -20.92 5.09
CA GLY A 293 -7.91 -19.52 5.33
C GLY A 293 -9.04 -19.02 4.42
N THR A 294 -8.93 -19.28 3.11
CA THR A 294 -9.96 -18.89 2.13
C THR A 294 -11.27 -19.66 2.33
N VAL A 295 -11.23 -20.94 2.70
CA VAL A 295 -12.44 -21.71 3.05
C VAL A 295 -13.11 -21.18 4.32
N CYS A 296 -12.35 -20.85 5.37
CA CYS A 296 -12.90 -20.24 6.59
C CYS A 296 -13.57 -18.88 6.31
N GLU A 297 -12.93 -18.02 5.51
CA GLU A 297 -13.50 -16.73 5.09
C GLU A 297 -14.78 -16.92 4.24
N TYR A 298 -14.78 -17.90 3.33
CA TYR A 298 -15.94 -18.23 2.49
C TYR A 298 -17.12 -18.79 3.31
N LEU A 299 -16.87 -19.66 4.27
CA LEU A 299 -17.89 -20.22 5.16
C LEU A 299 -18.51 -19.15 6.06
N GLU A 300 -17.71 -18.20 6.57
CA GLU A 300 -18.24 -17.10 7.37
C GLU A 300 -19.08 -16.14 6.53
N LYS A 301 -18.64 -15.80 5.30
CA LYS A 301 -19.44 -15.00 4.37
C LYS A 301 -20.76 -15.69 3.95
N ARG A 302 -20.81 -17.02 3.98
CA ARG A 302 -22.04 -17.83 3.84
C ARG A 302 -22.89 -17.92 5.10
N ARG A 303 -22.37 -17.51 6.26
CA ARG A 303 -23.08 -17.47 7.56
C ARG A 303 -23.67 -16.09 7.88
N THR A 304 -23.21 -15.05 7.19
CA THR A 304 -23.81 -13.69 7.15
C THR A 304 -24.44 -13.32 5.80
N PRO A 305 -25.34 -14.13 5.21
CA PRO A 305 -26.32 -13.60 4.26
C PRO A 305 -27.42 -12.87 5.04
N GLU A 306 -27.92 -11.78 4.45
CA GLU A 306 -29.22 -11.16 4.77
C GLU A 306 -29.33 -10.36 6.08
N ASN A 307 -29.04 -9.05 5.97
CA ASN A 307 -29.85 -7.99 6.61
C ASN A 307 -29.61 -6.64 5.89
N SER A 308 -29.79 -6.62 4.57
CA SER A 308 -29.58 -5.41 3.72
C SER A 308 -30.47 -5.42 2.47
N ALA A 309 -31.69 -5.95 2.59
CA ALA A 309 -32.69 -5.99 1.52
C ALA A 309 -34.01 -5.36 2.01
N THR A 310 -33.96 -4.07 2.39
CA THR A 310 -35.16 -3.28 2.71
C THR A 310 -35.01 -1.81 2.30
N GLU A 311 -33.84 -1.18 2.48
CA GLU A 311 -33.62 0.24 2.14
C GLU A 311 -33.19 0.45 0.67
N THR A 312 -34.07 0.15 -0.30
CA THR A 312 -33.89 0.62 -1.70
C THR A 312 -35.23 0.75 -2.47
N SER A 313 -36.33 1.08 -1.80
CA SER A 313 -37.65 1.25 -2.46
C SER A 313 -38.56 2.26 -1.75
N GLU A 314 -38.01 3.43 -1.41
CA GLU A 314 -38.67 4.68 -0.98
C GLU A 314 -37.51 5.70 -0.84
N GLU A 315 -37.53 6.92 -1.36
CA GLU A 315 -38.50 7.62 -2.20
C GLU A 315 -37.74 8.62 -3.10
N SER A 316 -38.14 8.77 -4.37
CA SER A 316 -37.49 9.67 -5.32
C SER A 316 -38.48 10.62 -5.97
N SER A 317 -38.69 11.80 -5.37
CA SER A 317 -39.23 12.99 -6.01
C SER A 317 -38.93 14.24 -5.17
N PRO A 318 -38.31 15.29 -5.73
CA PRO A 318 -38.38 16.64 -5.17
C PRO A 318 -39.59 17.38 -5.75
N ASP A 319 -40.40 18.01 -4.91
CA ASP A 319 -41.35 19.03 -5.34
C ASP A 319 -41.37 20.23 -4.37
N GLU A 320 -41.76 21.38 -4.88
CA GLU A 320 -41.43 22.71 -4.36
C GLU A 320 -42.69 23.51 -4.04
N GLY A 321 -42.91 23.90 -2.77
CA GLY A 321 -44.07 24.74 -2.43
C GLY A 321 -44.40 24.91 -0.93
N ASP A 322 -44.19 26.13 -0.45
CA ASP A 322 -44.77 26.79 0.75
C ASP A 322 -45.42 28.09 0.21
N PRO A 323 -46.45 28.77 0.81
CA PRO A 323 -46.97 28.67 2.18
C PRO A 323 -48.52 28.63 2.33
N THR A 324 -48.98 28.82 3.60
CA THR A 324 -50.34 29.09 4.16
C THR A 324 -51.00 27.91 4.90
N SER A 325 -51.75 28.09 6.00
CA SER A 325 -51.92 29.19 6.99
C SER A 325 -52.61 28.63 8.25
N GLU A 326 -52.85 29.47 9.28
CA GLU A 326 -53.73 29.23 10.44
C GLU A 326 -53.21 28.21 11.49
N ASP A 327 -52.77 28.64 12.67
CA ASP A 327 -53.56 29.21 13.79
C ASP A 327 -54.40 28.16 14.54
N ASN A 328 -53.95 27.79 15.73
CA ASN A 328 -54.82 27.39 16.83
C ASN A 328 -54.13 27.63 18.17
N THR A 329 -54.93 28.07 19.14
CA THR A 329 -54.46 28.71 20.37
C THR A 329 -54.64 27.83 21.61
N ALA A 330 -53.83 28.15 22.63
CA ALA A 330 -54.07 27.94 24.06
C ALA A 330 -54.46 26.54 24.60
N ASN A 331 -53.60 26.01 25.49
CA ASN A 331 -54.06 25.82 26.86
C ASN A 331 -52.92 26.06 27.88
N ASP A 332 -53.27 26.61 29.04
CA ASP A 332 -52.38 27.07 30.11
C ASP A 332 -52.06 25.98 31.15
N GLY A 333 -51.02 26.21 31.99
CA GLY A 333 -50.86 25.45 33.25
C GLY A 333 -49.43 25.36 33.79
N LYS A 334 -49.06 26.23 34.74
CA LYS A 334 -47.71 26.36 35.35
C LYS A 334 -47.55 25.50 36.64
N PRO A 335 -46.34 25.02 37.03
CA PRO A 335 -46.12 24.13 38.18
C PRO A 335 -45.87 24.89 39.51
N PRO A 336 -45.60 24.20 40.64
CA PRO A 336 -44.24 23.77 41.05
C PRO A 336 -44.22 22.27 41.50
N THR A 337 -43.31 21.64 42.27
CA THR A 337 -42.26 22.09 43.23
C THR A 337 -41.15 21.00 43.44
N GLU A 338 -40.28 21.22 44.43
CA GLU A 338 -39.17 20.41 45.00
C GLU A 338 -39.67 19.13 45.76
N ASP A 339 -38.86 18.10 46.09
CA ASP A 339 -37.77 18.17 47.10
C ASP A 339 -36.84 16.93 47.17
N LYS A 340 -35.61 17.15 47.71
CA LYS A 340 -34.71 16.28 48.56
C LYS A 340 -34.72 14.73 48.50
N THR A 341 -33.64 13.96 48.81
CA THR A 341 -32.16 14.13 48.91
C THR A 341 -31.51 12.76 49.24
N ALA A 342 -30.24 12.59 48.85
CA ALA A 342 -29.16 11.91 49.60
C ALA A 342 -29.10 10.37 49.82
N LYS A 343 -27.83 9.95 50.04
CA LYS A 343 -27.29 8.65 50.55
C LYS A 343 -27.44 7.43 49.62
N ALA A 344 -26.38 6.79 49.09
CA ALA A 344 -25.02 6.44 49.56
C ALA A 344 -24.95 5.27 50.55
N ASP A 345 -24.42 4.13 50.08
CA ASP A 345 -23.34 3.29 50.63
C ASP A 345 -22.97 2.26 49.52
N LYS A 346 -21.74 1.89 49.13
CA LYS A 346 -20.44 1.51 49.77
C LYS A 346 -20.37 0.02 50.15
N VAL A 347 -19.27 -0.67 49.75
CA VAL A 347 -18.76 -1.99 50.27
C VAL A 347 -19.59 -3.22 49.79
N ASN A 348 -19.07 -4.42 49.41
CA ASN A 348 -17.71 -5.02 49.46
C ASN A 348 -17.43 -6.12 48.37
N GLU A 349 -16.20 -6.71 48.44
CA GLU A 349 -15.74 -8.13 48.24
C GLU A 349 -16.74 -9.22 47.72
N GLU A 350 -16.37 -10.33 47.05
CA GLU A 350 -15.18 -11.24 46.96
C GLU A 350 -15.03 -11.69 45.46
N ASN A 351 -13.91 -12.06 44.83
CA ASN A 351 -12.69 -12.87 45.14
C ASN A 351 -12.90 -14.41 45.11
N VAL A 352 -11.79 -15.17 44.95
CA VAL A 352 -11.67 -16.65 44.82
C VAL A 352 -12.03 -17.21 43.42
N ALA A 353 -11.16 -17.94 42.70
CA ALA A 353 -9.72 -18.24 42.85
C ALA A 353 -9.11 -18.60 41.48
#